data_AF-A0A257AAR5-F1
#
_entry.id   AF-A0A257AAR5-F1
#
_cell.length_a   1.000
_cell.length_b   1.000
_cell.length_c   1.000
_cell.angle_alpha   90.00
_cell.angle_beta   90.00
_cell.angle_gamma   90.00
#
_symmetry.space_group_name_H-M   'P 1'
#
loop_
_entity.id
_entity.type
_entity.pdbx_description
1 polymer ?
#
loop_
_entity_poly.entity_id
_entity_poly.type
_entity_poly.pdbx_seq_one_letter_code
_entity_poly.pdbx_strand_id
1 'polypeptide(L)'
;MTPYGILLIYNGWDERRVHRVGVALLPLDDPAELLWRSEEPILKPKEDYEAKGRVPNVTFATGLIKLRGKRRIGYLRMLSLLGWHKVNLI
;
A
#
# COMPACT_ATOMS: atom_id res chain seq x y z
N MET A 1 -9.43 -4.83 9.28
CA MET A 1 -10.54 -5.76 8.95
C MET A 1 -11.72 -4.98 8.40
N THR A 2 -12.45 -5.59 7.47
CA THR A 2 -13.67 -5.06 6.84
C THR A 2 -14.80 -6.10 7.02
N PRO A 3 -16.06 -5.75 6.76
CA PRO A 3 -17.14 -6.74 6.71
C PRO A 3 -16.95 -7.82 5.64
N TYR A 4 -16.06 -7.59 4.67
CA TYR A 4 -15.78 -8.48 3.55
C TYR A 4 -14.54 -9.37 3.76
N GLY A 5 -13.74 -9.12 4.80
CA GLY A 5 -12.49 -9.86 5.02
C GLY A 5 -11.35 -9.07 5.65
N ILE A 6 -10.16 -9.68 5.62
CA ILE A 6 -8.90 -9.03 5.99
C ILE A 6 -8.38 -8.26 4.79
N LEU A 7 -8.36 -6.93 4.91
CA LEU A 7 -7.75 -6.06 3.91
C LEU A 7 -6.24 -6.02 4.14
N LEU A 8 -5.49 -6.75 3.33
CA LEU A 8 -4.04 -6.77 3.34
C LEU A 8 -3.50 -5.66 2.43
N ILE A 9 -2.73 -4.73 3.00
CA ILE A 9 -1.92 -3.78 2.24
C ILE A 9 -0.51 -4.35 2.20
N TYR A 10 0.02 -4.56 1.00
CA TYR A 10 1.31 -5.19 0.82
C TYR A 10 2.19 -4.37 -0.12
N ASN A 11 3.48 -4.61 0.04
CA ASN A 11 4.56 -4.00 -0.71
C ASN A 11 5.06 -5.00 -1.75
N GLY A 12 5.23 -4.57 -2.99
CA GLY A 12 5.69 -5.44 -4.09
C GLY A 12 6.58 -4.70 -5.07
N TRP A 13 7.49 -5.43 -5.70
CA TRP A 13 8.39 -4.92 -6.74
C TRP A 13 8.13 -5.62 -8.10
N ASP A 14 8.50 -4.97 -9.19
CA ASP A 14 8.56 -5.60 -10.52
C ASP A 14 10.02 -5.92 -10.91
N GLU A 15 10.20 -6.52 -12.09
CA GLU A 15 11.52 -6.86 -12.66
C GLU A 15 12.42 -5.63 -12.84
N ARG A 16 11.83 -4.44 -12.96
CA ARG A 16 12.53 -3.15 -13.06
C ARG A 16 12.83 -2.53 -11.69
N ARG A 17 12.59 -3.28 -10.61
CA ARG A 17 12.78 -2.87 -9.21
C ARG A 17 11.97 -1.64 -8.83
N VAL A 18 10.81 -1.42 -9.47
CA VAL A 18 9.89 -0.35 -9.09
C VAL A 18 8.99 -0.88 -7.97
N HIS A 19 9.16 -0.30 -6.79
CA HIS A 19 8.42 -0.70 -5.60
C HIS A 19 7.09 0.04 -5.51
N ARG A 20 6.00 -0.72 -5.37
CA ARG A 20 4.62 -0.24 -5.36
C ARG A 20 3.84 -0.87 -4.21
N VAL A 21 2.70 -0.28 -3.88
CA VAL A 21 1.80 -0.77 -2.84
C VAL A 21 0.56 -1.33 -3.49
N GLY A 22 0.21 -2.56 -3.16
CA GLY A 22 -1.02 -3.22 -3.59
C GLY A 22 -1.98 -3.45 -2.43
N VAL A 23 -3.18 -3.92 -2.77
CA VAL A 23 -4.16 -4.36 -1.79
C VAL A 23 -4.75 -5.72 -2.18
N ALA A 24 -4.97 -6.56 -1.18
CA ALA A 24 -5.64 -7.83 -1.31
C ALA A 24 -6.72 -7.96 -0.23
N LEU A 25 -7.74 -8.76 -0.53
CA LEU A 25 -8.76 -9.17 0.41
C LEU A 25 -8.59 -10.65 0.66
N LEU A 26 -8.46 -11.02 1.93
CA LEU A 26 -8.33 -12.39 2.39
C LEU A 26 -9.56 -12.75 3.23
N PRO A 27 -9.93 -14.03 3.32
CA PRO A 27 -10.99 -14.49 4.21
C PRO A 27 -10.65 -14.23 5.69
N LEU A 28 -11.67 -14.27 6.56
CA LEU A 28 -11.49 -14.18 8.02
C LEU A 28 -11.19 -15.53 8.66
N ASP A 29 -11.72 -16.59 8.07
CA ASP A 29 -11.63 -17.98 8.50
C ASP A 29 -10.31 -18.63 8.08
N ASP A 30 -9.90 -18.44 6.81
CA ASP A 30 -8.58 -18.89 6.33
C ASP A 30 -7.84 -17.80 5.54
N PRO A 31 -6.89 -17.06 6.15
CA PRO A 31 -6.14 -16.00 5.48
C PRO A 31 -5.09 -16.52 4.48
N ALA A 32 -4.89 -17.84 4.36
CA ALA A 32 -4.00 -18.41 3.35
C ALA A 32 -4.60 -18.33 1.94
N GLU A 33 -5.93 -18.24 1.83
CA GLU A 33 -6.61 -18.07 0.55
C GLU A 33 -6.69 -16.60 0.12
N LEU A 34 -6.74 -16.40 -1.20
CA LEU A 34 -6.89 -15.07 -1.81
C LEU A 34 -8.30 -14.92 -2.36
N LEU A 35 -9.13 -14.08 -1.75
CA LEU A 35 -10.46 -13.76 -2.29
C LEU A 35 -10.36 -12.80 -3.48
N TRP A 36 -9.52 -11.78 -3.35
CA TRP A 36 -9.34 -10.78 -4.38
C TRP A 36 -8.02 -10.03 -4.21
N ARG A 37 -7.46 -9.54 -5.31
CA ARG A 37 -6.28 -8.69 -5.34
C ARG A 37 -6.49 -7.58 -6.36
N SER A 38 -6.05 -6.36 -6.03
CA SER A 38 -6.09 -5.27 -7.00
C SER A 38 -5.21 -5.57 -8.21
N GLU A 39 -5.76 -5.38 -9.41
CA GLU A 39 -5.00 -5.49 -10.67
C GLU A 39 -3.92 -4.41 -10.73
N GLU A 40 -4.29 -3.19 -10.34
CA GLU A 40 -3.41 -2.03 -10.31
C GLU A 40 -2.92 -1.73 -8.87
N PRO A 41 -1.70 -1.18 -8.73
CA PRO A 41 -1.19 -0.73 -7.45
C PRO A 41 -1.94 0.52 -6.96
N ILE A 42 -2.22 0.55 -5.66
CA ILE A 42 -2.88 1.68 -5.01
C ILE A 42 -1.92 2.85 -4.75
N LEU A 43 -0.61 2.57 -4.66
CA LEU A 43 0.44 3.60 -4.66
C LEU A 43 1.58 3.18 -5.60
N LYS A 44 2.04 4.12 -6.41
CA LYS A 44 3.20 3.99 -7.28
C LYS A 44 4.06 5.25 -7.16
N PRO A 45 5.39 5.16 -7.35
CA PRO A 45 6.24 6.34 -7.41
C PRO A 45 5.73 7.31 -8.47
N LYS A 46 5.47 8.55 -8.08
CA LYS A 46 5.04 9.63 -8.99
C LYS A 46 5.85 10.89 -8.80
N GLU A 47 6.25 11.14 -7.57
CA GLU A 47 6.91 12.36 -7.18
C GLU A 47 8.42 12.22 -7.33
N ASP A 48 9.12 13.35 -7.55
CA ASP A 48 10.56 13.34 -7.81
C ASP A 48 11.36 12.66 -6.70
N TYR A 49 10.95 12.83 -5.44
CA TYR A 49 11.60 12.20 -4.28
C TYR A 49 11.28 10.71 -4.11
N GLU A 50 10.28 10.17 -4.82
CA GLU A 50 9.99 8.74 -4.87
C GLU A 50 10.72 8.08 -6.04
N ALA A 51 10.89 8.82 -7.15
CA ALA A 51 11.61 8.38 -8.34
C ALA A 51 13.13 8.51 -8.21
N LYS A 52 13.63 9.45 -7.39
CA LYS A 52 15.06 9.78 -7.26
C LYS A 52 15.49 9.69 -5.80
N GLY A 53 16.72 9.19 -5.56
CA GLY A 53 17.28 9.07 -4.23
C GLY A 53 18.28 7.91 -4.13
N ARG A 54 18.68 7.57 -2.90
CA ARG A 54 19.62 6.45 -2.65
C ARG A 54 19.06 5.10 -3.13
N VAL A 55 17.75 4.92 -3.05
CA VAL A 55 17.03 3.83 -3.72
C VAL A 55 15.90 4.46 -4.51
N PRO A 56 16.03 4.57 -5.84
CA PRO A 56 15.02 5.19 -6.69
C PRO A 56 13.80 4.29 -6.87
N ASN A 57 12.68 4.89 -7.28
CA ASN A 57 11.44 4.21 -7.65
C ASN A 57 10.78 3.45 -6.49
N VAL A 58 10.68 4.06 -5.30
CA VAL A 58 10.13 3.42 -4.11
C VAL A 58 8.97 4.17 -3.48
N THR A 59 7.82 3.48 -3.34
CA THR A 59 6.77 3.80 -2.37
C THR A 59 6.52 2.62 -1.45
N PHE A 60 6.70 2.78 -0.13
CA PHE A 60 6.65 1.67 0.84
C PHE A 60 5.63 1.93 1.95
N ALA A 61 4.51 1.19 1.95
CA ALA A 61 3.48 1.31 2.97
C ALA A 61 3.92 0.64 4.28
N THR A 62 3.68 1.32 5.41
CA THR A 62 4.10 0.85 6.74
C THR A 62 3.03 0.93 7.80
N GLY A 63 1.93 1.66 7.53
CA GLY A 63 0.82 1.74 8.46
C GLY A 63 -0.50 2.06 7.76
N LEU A 64 -1.59 1.65 8.38
CA LEU A 64 -2.93 2.03 7.97
C LEU A 64 -3.64 2.62 9.19
N ILE A 65 -4.17 3.83 9.05
CA ILE A 65 -4.92 4.52 10.11
C ILE A 65 -6.35 4.77 9.64
N LYS A 66 -7.32 4.48 10.51
CA LYS A 66 -8.72 4.85 10.30
C LYS A 66 -9.00 6.17 11.03
N LEU A 67 -9.31 7.22 10.28
CA LEU A 67 -9.64 8.55 10.81
C LEU A 67 -11.08 8.93 10.47
N ARG A 68 -11.92 9.13 11.49
CA ARG A 68 -13.31 9.64 11.33
C ARG A 68 -14.13 8.85 10.28
N GLY A 69 -14.07 7.53 10.33
CA GLY A 69 -14.75 6.65 9.37
C GLY A 69 -14.06 6.51 8.01
N LYS A 70 -13.03 7.30 7.70
CA LYS A 70 -12.24 7.22 6.47
C LYS A 70 -10.93 6.47 6.74
N ARG A 71 -10.56 5.53 5.88
CA ARG A 71 -9.24 4.87 5.96
C ARG A 71 -8.19 5.74 5.27
N ARG A 72 -6.98 5.83 5.83
CA ARG A 72 -5.82 6.51 5.25
C ARG A 72 -4.60 5.62 5.39
N ILE A 73 -3.81 5.50 4.33
CA ILE A 73 -2.56 4.74 4.35
C ILE A 73 -1.44 5.69 4.76
N GLY A 74 -0.77 5.35 5.86
CA GLY A 74 0.52 5.89 6.22
C GLY A 74 1.59 5.08 5.49
N TYR A 75 2.46 5.74 4.76
CA TYR A 75 3.56 5.05 4.09
C TYR A 75 4.86 5.76 4.45
N LEU A 76 5.88 4.96 4.77
CA LEU A 76 7.20 5.50 4.99
C LEU A 76 7.78 5.85 3.62
N ARG A 77 8.11 7.12 3.45
CA ARG A 77 8.97 7.56 2.36
C ARG A 77 10.39 7.29 2.78
N MET A 78 11.24 6.94 1.83
CA MET A 78 12.60 6.59 2.15
C MET A 78 13.40 7.83 2.61
N LEU A 79 13.78 7.80 3.89
CA LEU A 79 14.92 8.49 4.53
C LEU A 79 14.84 9.97 4.95
N SER A 80 13.66 10.58 5.16
CA SER A 80 13.51 11.71 6.13
C SER A 80 12.08 12.25 6.33
N LEU A 81 11.13 11.95 5.44
CA LEU A 81 9.82 12.61 5.46
C LEU A 81 8.66 11.61 5.59
N LEU A 82 7.79 11.81 6.59
CA LEU A 82 6.53 11.09 6.71
C LEU A 82 5.51 11.68 5.72
N GLY A 83 4.96 10.85 4.85
CA GLY A 83 3.90 11.22 3.91
C GLY A 83 2.60 10.50 4.21
N TRP A 84 1.48 11.13 3.86
CA TRP A 84 0.16 10.52 3.97
C TRP A 84 -0.51 10.53 2.60
N HIS A 85 -0.96 9.37 2.14
CA HIS A 85 -1.88 9.30 1.01
C HIS A 85 -3.27 8.91 1.49
N LYS A 86 -4.26 9.72 1.10
CA LYS A 86 -5.65 9.34 1.24
C LYS A 86 -5.94 8.27 0.19
N VAL A 87 -6.34 7.10 0.65
CA VAL A 87 -6.79 6.02 -0.23
C VAL A 87 -8.21 5.68 0.19
N ASN A 88 -9.14 5.72 -0.76
CA ASN A 88 -10.50 5.25 -0.52
C ASN A 88 -10.47 3.73 -0.71
N LEU A 89 -10.62 3.00 0.41
CA LEU A 89 -10.69 1.55 0.43
C LEU A 89 -12.12 1.17 0.83
N ILE A 90 -12.67 0.16 0.16
CA ILE A 90 -14.00 -0.44 0.35
C ILE A 90 -14.50 -0.49 1.79
#